data_AF-A0A7C7QJ04-F1
#
_entry.id   AF-A0A7C7QJ04-F1
#
_cell.length_a   1.000
_cell.length_b   1.000
_cell.length_c   1.000
_cell.angle_alpha   90.00
_cell.angle_beta   90.00
_cell.angle_gamma   90.00
#
_symmetry.space_group_name_H-M   'P 1'
#
loop_
_entity.id
_entity.type
_entity.pdbx_description
1 polymer ?
#
loop_
_entity_poly.entity_id
_entity_poly.type
_entity_poly.pdbx_seq_one_letter_code
_entity_poly.pdbx_strand_id
1 'polypeptide(L)'
;MDAKYYLDAERIFKQALKLLKETQDERKIDECEKEVERIQKEGAQSSPVPAIDNHAHPLFREEFDRNPALYITAKHFRFREDLIPKGIEDMIEDMDKANVEKALIVCLDTSKSDHWAYRKSIYTNDEIAKLVSQYPDRLIGYGSVDPRREDAVEETERCIKELKLKGMKFHPGAVSTYPNDEKLFYPIYEKCVELNVPVQSHCGTTGMYFTKIKYMTPIYYDDVAVDFPTLKLVLLHFGVGG
;
A
#
# COMPACT_ATOMS: atom_id res chain seq x y z
N MET A 1 24.88 6.64 9.73
CA MET A 1 24.88 6.13 8.35
C MET A 1 23.74 5.13 8.27
N ASP A 2 22.90 5.20 7.24
CA ASP A 2 21.73 4.32 7.11
C ASP A 2 22.11 2.98 6.45
N ALA A 3 21.21 2.00 6.48
CA ALA A 3 21.45 0.69 5.87
C ALA A 3 21.80 0.78 4.37
N LYS A 4 21.24 1.76 3.66
CA LYS A 4 21.50 1.99 2.24
C LYS A 4 22.96 2.38 2.00
N TYR A 5 23.53 3.23 2.84
CA TYR A 5 24.95 3.57 2.80
C TYR A 5 25.83 2.31 2.88
N TYR A 6 25.55 1.39 3.81
CA TYR A 6 26.37 0.21 4.00
C TYR A 6 26.25 -0.79 2.83
N LEU A 7 25.05 -0.93 2.23
CA LEU A 7 24.85 -1.72 1.01
C LEU A 7 25.61 -1.14 -0.19
N ASP A 8 25.51 0.18 -0.39
CA ASP A 8 26.22 0.86 -1.49
C ASP A 8 27.74 0.80 -1.29
N ALA A 9 28.22 0.99 -0.05
CA ALA A 9 29.62 0.87 0.30
C ALA A 9 30.12 -0.57 0.07
N GLU A 10 29.42 -1.60 0.55
CA GLU A 10 29.84 -2.99 0.36
C GLU A 10 29.99 -3.33 -1.13
N ARG A 11 29.04 -2.88 -1.96
CA ARG A 11 29.11 -3.05 -3.43
C ARG A 11 30.36 -2.39 -4.02
N ILE A 12 30.64 -1.14 -3.65
CA ILE A 12 31.81 -0.39 -4.14
C ILE A 12 33.11 -1.07 -3.71
N PHE A 13 33.23 -1.46 -2.44
CA PHE A 13 34.44 -2.07 -1.90
C PHE A 13 34.67 -3.48 -2.43
N LYS A 14 33.63 -4.29 -2.65
CA LYS A 14 33.77 -5.59 -3.35
C LYS A 14 34.24 -5.42 -4.79
N GLN A 15 33.74 -4.40 -5.49
CA GLN A 15 34.21 -4.10 -6.85
C GLN A 15 35.67 -3.64 -6.84
N ALA A 16 36.05 -2.77 -5.91
CA ALA A 16 37.43 -2.33 -5.73
C ALA A 16 38.36 -3.50 -5.39
N LEU A 17 37.94 -4.41 -4.51
CA LEU A 17 38.69 -5.61 -4.16
C LEU A 17 38.95 -6.51 -5.38
N LYS A 18 37.96 -6.68 -6.26
CA LYS A 18 38.13 -7.43 -7.51
C LYS A 18 39.23 -6.83 -8.39
N LEU A 19 39.22 -5.50 -8.55
CA LEU A 19 40.23 -4.78 -9.33
C LEU A 19 41.62 -4.82 -8.66
N LEU A 20 41.69 -4.70 -7.34
CA LEU A 20 42.94 -4.75 -6.59
C LEU A 20 43.61 -6.12 -6.69
N LYS A 21 42.84 -7.21 -6.73
CA LYS A 21 43.36 -8.57 -6.95
C LYS A 21 44.06 -8.75 -8.31
N GLU A 22 43.79 -7.90 -9.29
CA GLU A 22 44.51 -7.88 -10.58
C GLU A 22 45.88 -7.19 -10.48
N THR A 23 46.09 -6.33 -9.47
CA THR A 23 47.32 -5.53 -9.31
C THR A 23 48.44 -6.24 -8.54
N GLN A 24 48.14 -7.37 -7.87
CA GLN A 24 49.05 -8.11 -6.98
C GLN A 24 49.65 -7.29 -5.81
N ASP A 25 49.08 -6.13 -5.48
CA ASP A 25 49.46 -5.32 -4.31
C ASP A 25 48.81 -5.89 -3.05
N GLU A 26 49.47 -6.88 -2.41
CA GLU A 26 48.95 -7.61 -1.25
C GLU A 26 48.51 -6.70 -0.10
N ARG A 27 49.21 -5.58 0.10
CA ARG A 27 48.88 -4.62 1.16
C ARG A 27 47.53 -3.95 0.91
N LYS A 28 47.27 -3.49 -0.32
CA LYS A 28 45.98 -2.86 -0.65
C LYS A 28 44.84 -3.86 -0.66
N ILE A 29 45.12 -5.11 -1.03
CA ILE A 29 44.14 -6.21 -0.97
C ILE A 29 43.72 -6.42 0.49
N ASP A 30 44.67 -6.57 1.41
CA ASP A 30 44.42 -6.74 2.85
C ASP A 30 43.68 -5.54 3.47
N GLU A 31 44.09 -4.31 3.13
CA GLU A 31 43.39 -3.09 3.58
C GLU A 31 41.93 -3.06 3.10
N CYS A 32 41.67 -3.44 1.84
CA CYS A 32 40.32 -3.48 1.28
C CYS A 32 39.46 -4.61 1.86
N GLU A 33 40.05 -5.79 2.12
CA GLU A 33 39.34 -6.92 2.76
C GLU A 33 38.89 -6.57 4.18
N LYS A 34 39.77 -5.94 4.98
CA LYS A 34 39.42 -5.44 6.32
C LYS A 34 38.29 -4.41 6.27
N GLU A 35 38.28 -3.56 5.25
CA GLU A 35 37.23 -2.55 5.10
C GLU A 35 35.89 -3.16 4.69
N VAL A 36 35.90 -4.19 3.82
CA VAL A 36 34.69 -4.98 3.51
C VAL A 36 34.14 -5.64 4.78
N GLU A 37 34.99 -6.28 5.58
CA GLU A 37 34.56 -6.90 6.85
C GLU A 37 33.99 -5.87 7.84
N ARG A 38 34.62 -4.69 7.94
CA ARG A 38 34.13 -3.58 8.78
C ARG A 38 32.75 -3.11 8.31
N ILE A 39 32.58 -2.85 7.01
CA ILE A 39 31.32 -2.42 6.41
C ILE A 39 30.23 -3.48 6.62
N GLN A 40 30.53 -4.77 6.48
CA GLN A 40 29.58 -5.85 6.73
C GLN A 40 29.15 -5.89 8.20
N LYS A 41 30.10 -5.76 9.13
CA LYS A 41 29.82 -5.75 10.56
C LYS A 41 28.99 -4.55 11.00
N GLU A 42 29.32 -3.36 10.53
CA GLU A 42 28.57 -2.13 10.81
C GLU A 42 27.23 -2.08 10.07
N GLY A 43 27.19 -2.61 8.84
CA GLY A 43 25.99 -2.81 8.04
C GLY A 43 24.98 -3.72 8.73
N ALA A 44 25.43 -4.83 9.29
CA ALA A 44 24.58 -5.74 10.07
C ALA A 44 23.97 -5.07 11.32
N GLN A 45 24.67 -4.10 11.92
CA GLN A 45 24.17 -3.34 13.08
C GLN A 45 23.26 -2.18 12.71
N SER A 46 23.32 -1.72 11.45
CA SER A 46 22.53 -0.62 10.93
C SER A 46 21.30 -1.07 10.16
N SER A 47 20.87 -2.33 10.36
CA SER A 47 19.72 -2.95 9.69
C SER A 47 18.58 -1.94 9.62
N PRO A 48 18.02 -1.67 8.43
CA PRO A 48 17.03 -0.61 8.28
C PRO A 48 15.87 -0.95 9.21
N VAL A 49 15.39 0.05 9.96
CA VAL A 49 14.17 -0.12 10.79
C VAL A 49 13.12 -0.76 9.87
N PRO A 50 12.61 -1.95 10.20
CA PRO A 50 11.69 -2.66 9.32
C PRO A 50 10.52 -1.75 8.97
N ALA A 51 10.21 -1.64 7.68
CA ALA A 51 9.18 -0.74 7.21
C ALA A 51 7.80 -1.38 7.39
N ILE A 52 6.78 -0.55 7.62
CA ILE A 52 5.39 -0.94 7.43
C ILE A 52 4.92 -0.25 6.16
N ASP A 53 4.60 -1.03 5.13
CA ASP A 53 3.92 -0.51 3.95
C ASP A 53 2.48 -0.18 4.35
N ASN A 54 2.14 1.11 4.28
CA ASN A 54 0.85 1.60 4.75
C ASN A 54 -0.26 1.47 3.71
N HIS A 55 0.04 1.08 2.47
CA HIS A 55 -0.93 1.05 1.39
C HIS A 55 -0.49 0.15 0.23
N ALA A 56 -0.93 -1.11 0.25
CA ALA A 56 -0.71 -2.08 -0.80
C ALA A 56 -2.03 -2.64 -1.34
N HIS A 57 -2.13 -2.75 -2.67
CA HIS A 57 -3.17 -3.54 -3.30
C HIS A 57 -2.61 -4.94 -3.59
N PRO A 58 -3.25 -6.03 -3.11
CA PRO A 58 -2.76 -7.40 -3.33
C PRO A 58 -3.09 -7.85 -4.77
N LEU A 59 -2.52 -7.19 -5.77
CA LEU A 59 -2.75 -7.50 -7.19
C LEU A 59 -1.78 -8.60 -7.64
N PHE A 60 -2.29 -9.78 -7.92
CA PHE A 60 -1.50 -10.89 -8.45
C PHE A 60 -1.70 -11.06 -9.96
N ARG A 61 -0.76 -11.76 -10.58
CA ARG A 61 -0.69 -11.93 -12.04
C ARG A 61 -2.00 -12.44 -12.64
N GLU A 62 -2.65 -13.42 -12.01
CA GLU A 62 -3.89 -14.01 -12.52
C GLU A 62 -5.05 -13.00 -12.61
N GLU A 63 -5.07 -11.95 -11.79
CA GLU A 63 -6.13 -10.94 -11.83
C GLU A 63 -6.02 -10.03 -13.06
N PHE A 64 -4.81 -9.80 -13.58
CA PHE A 64 -4.61 -8.97 -14.78
C PHE A 64 -5.22 -9.60 -16.03
N ASP A 65 -5.27 -10.94 -16.10
CA ASP A 65 -5.92 -11.67 -17.19
C ASP A 65 -7.45 -11.67 -17.11
N ARG A 66 -7.99 -11.44 -15.90
CA ARG A 66 -9.43 -11.59 -15.60
C ARG A 66 -10.15 -10.26 -15.39
N ASN A 67 -9.43 -9.15 -15.26
CA ASN A 67 -10.02 -7.83 -15.03
C ASN A 67 -9.49 -6.78 -16.04
N PRO A 68 -10.26 -6.44 -17.08
CA PRO A 68 -9.83 -5.46 -18.08
C PRO A 68 -9.65 -4.04 -17.53
N ALA A 69 -10.16 -3.74 -16.33
CA ALA A 69 -9.87 -2.47 -15.66
C ALA A 69 -8.41 -2.40 -15.17
N LEU A 70 -7.82 -3.54 -14.79
CA LEU A 70 -6.42 -3.62 -14.37
C LEU A 70 -5.45 -3.39 -15.53
N TYR A 71 -5.86 -3.65 -16.78
CA TYR A 71 -5.07 -3.30 -17.95
C TYR A 71 -4.79 -1.79 -18.04
N ILE A 72 -5.77 -0.97 -17.69
CA ILE A 72 -5.64 0.49 -17.69
C ILE A 72 -4.60 0.93 -16.64
N THR A 73 -4.70 0.38 -15.43
CA THR A 73 -3.74 0.59 -14.34
C THR A 73 -2.34 0.16 -14.75
N ALA A 74 -2.19 -1.05 -15.32
CA ALA A 74 -0.92 -1.58 -15.80
C ALA A 74 -0.28 -0.66 -16.85
N LYS A 75 -1.07 -0.13 -17.79
CA LYS A 75 -0.60 0.82 -18.80
C LYS A 75 -0.17 2.15 -18.19
N HIS A 76 -0.94 2.69 -17.24
CA HIS A 76 -0.65 3.97 -16.61
C HIS A 76 0.65 3.92 -15.80
N PHE A 77 0.73 2.94 -14.89
CA PHE A 77 1.88 2.77 -13.99
C PHE A 77 3.07 2.05 -14.63
N ARG A 78 2.94 1.65 -15.91
CA ARG A 78 3.95 0.92 -16.66
C ARG A 78 4.42 -0.32 -15.89
N PHE A 79 3.47 -1.09 -15.38
CA PHE A 79 3.78 -2.32 -14.67
C PHE A 79 4.60 -3.24 -15.55
N ARG A 80 5.65 -3.80 -14.96
CA ARG A 80 6.46 -4.83 -15.60
C ARG A 80 5.98 -6.17 -15.08
N GLU A 81 5.64 -7.08 -15.98
CA GLU A 81 5.04 -8.36 -15.62
C GLU A 81 5.95 -9.18 -14.69
N ASP A 82 7.27 -9.06 -14.83
CA ASP A 82 8.27 -9.70 -13.97
C ASP A 82 8.26 -9.20 -12.52
N LEU A 83 7.67 -8.03 -12.26
CA LEU A 83 7.51 -7.46 -10.92
C LEU A 83 6.14 -7.69 -10.29
N ILE A 84 5.20 -8.30 -11.03
CA ILE A 84 3.87 -8.59 -10.48
C ILE A 84 3.94 -9.95 -9.76
N PRO A 85 3.67 -10.00 -8.45
CA PRO A 85 3.69 -11.25 -7.69
C PRO A 85 2.66 -12.23 -8.25
N LYS A 86 2.97 -13.53 -8.27
CA LYS A 86 2.04 -14.54 -8.79
C LYS A 86 0.96 -14.92 -7.78
N GLY A 87 1.23 -14.67 -6.50
CA GLY A 87 0.34 -14.97 -5.39
C GLY A 87 0.83 -14.31 -4.11
N ILE A 88 0.16 -14.61 -3.00
CA ILE A 88 0.48 -13.98 -1.71
C ILE A 88 1.86 -14.40 -1.20
N GLU A 89 2.29 -15.64 -1.45
CA GLU A 89 3.62 -16.14 -1.11
C GLU A 89 4.73 -15.27 -1.75
N ASP A 90 4.62 -15.01 -3.06
CA ASP A 90 5.55 -14.15 -3.80
C ASP A 90 5.57 -12.73 -3.22
N MET A 91 4.40 -12.19 -2.85
CA MET A 91 4.31 -10.87 -2.20
C MET A 91 5.03 -10.84 -0.85
N ILE A 92 4.93 -11.89 -0.04
CA ILE A 92 5.67 -11.99 1.24
C ILE A 92 7.17 -12.06 0.98
N GLU A 93 7.62 -12.82 -0.03
CA GLU A 93 9.03 -12.87 -0.41
C GLU A 93 9.56 -11.49 -0.87
N ASP A 94 8.74 -10.75 -1.63
CA ASP A 94 9.08 -9.39 -2.06
C ASP A 94 9.12 -8.41 -0.88
N MET A 95 8.23 -8.56 0.10
CA MET A 95 8.28 -7.81 1.36
C MET A 95 9.59 -8.08 2.11
N ASP A 96 10.01 -9.35 2.22
CA ASP A 96 11.27 -9.71 2.88
C ASP A 96 12.48 -9.10 2.18
N LYS A 97 12.54 -9.18 0.84
CA LYS A 97 13.60 -8.54 0.02
C LYS A 97 13.62 -7.02 0.18
N ALA A 98 12.47 -6.40 0.38
CA ALA A 98 12.33 -4.95 0.54
C ALA A 98 12.47 -4.46 1.99
N ASN A 99 12.72 -5.36 2.96
CA ASN A 99 12.74 -5.06 4.40
C ASN A 99 11.41 -4.43 4.90
N VAL A 100 10.29 -4.96 4.39
CA VAL A 100 8.93 -4.62 4.82
C VAL A 100 8.43 -5.69 5.79
N GLU A 101 8.31 -5.31 7.06
CA GLU A 101 7.83 -6.21 8.11
C GLU A 101 6.34 -6.49 7.94
N LYS A 102 5.55 -5.44 7.68
CA LYS A 102 4.10 -5.54 7.55
C LYS A 102 3.58 -4.74 6.39
N ALA A 103 2.52 -5.22 5.76
CA ALA A 103 1.82 -4.50 4.71
C ALA A 103 0.34 -4.35 5.06
N LEU A 104 -0.18 -3.14 4.91
CA LEU A 104 -1.61 -2.87 4.92
C LEU A 104 -2.19 -3.18 3.55
N ILE A 105 -3.03 -4.22 3.48
CA ILE A 105 -3.68 -4.63 2.22
C ILE A 105 -5.11 -4.13 2.17
N VAL A 106 -5.52 -3.62 1.00
CA VAL A 106 -6.81 -2.97 0.79
C VAL A 106 -7.57 -3.58 -0.39
N CYS A 107 -8.89 -3.52 -0.33
CA CYS A 107 -9.77 -3.65 -1.50
C CYS A 107 -10.47 -2.33 -1.83
N LEU A 108 -11.30 -2.33 -2.87
CA LEU A 108 -12.13 -1.20 -3.26
C LEU A 108 -13.53 -1.69 -3.61
N ASP A 109 -14.51 -1.43 -2.74
CA ASP A 109 -15.90 -1.62 -3.12
C ASP A 109 -16.39 -0.40 -3.90
N THR A 110 -16.66 -0.63 -5.17
CA THR A 110 -17.21 0.32 -6.14
C THR A 110 -18.45 -0.27 -6.82
N SER A 111 -19.15 -1.16 -6.11
CA SER A 111 -20.29 -1.95 -6.62
C SER A 111 -21.47 -1.13 -7.13
N LYS A 112 -21.63 0.14 -6.71
CA LYS A 112 -22.65 1.06 -7.23
C LYS A 112 -22.14 1.90 -8.40
N SER A 113 -20.92 1.66 -8.89
CA SER A 113 -20.40 2.34 -10.07
C SER A 113 -21.00 1.75 -11.34
N ASP A 114 -21.63 2.60 -12.14
CA ASP A 114 -22.13 2.21 -13.46
C ASP A 114 -21.02 2.12 -14.52
N HIS A 115 -19.81 2.57 -14.18
CA HIS A 115 -18.68 2.56 -15.08
C HIS A 115 -18.08 1.15 -15.17
N TRP A 116 -17.97 0.59 -16.37
CA TRP A 116 -17.49 -0.79 -16.60
C TRP A 116 -16.13 -1.08 -15.95
N ALA A 117 -15.23 -0.09 -15.91
CA ALA A 117 -13.91 -0.23 -15.30
C ALA A 117 -13.94 -0.28 -13.76
N TYR A 118 -15.02 0.16 -13.13
CA TYR A 118 -15.14 0.25 -11.66
C TYR A 118 -16.26 -0.63 -11.11
N ARG A 119 -17.15 -1.17 -11.95
CA ARG A 119 -18.29 -1.94 -11.47
C ARG A 119 -17.90 -3.26 -10.78
N LYS A 120 -16.71 -3.79 -11.09
CA LYS A 120 -16.22 -5.05 -10.52
C LYS A 120 -14.99 -4.80 -9.65
N SER A 121 -15.17 -4.94 -8.33
CA SER A 121 -14.02 -5.03 -7.42
C SER A 121 -13.15 -6.24 -7.78
N ILE A 122 -11.85 -6.10 -7.57
CA ILE A 122 -10.88 -7.18 -7.73
C ILE A 122 -10.98 -8.15 -6.54
N TYR A 123 -11.13 -7.60 -5.33
CA TYR A 123 -11.24 -8.35 -4.09
C TYR A 123 -12.42 -7.85 -3.25
N THR A 124 -13.12 -8.77 -2.61
CA THR A 124 -14.13 -8.52 -1.59
C THR A 124 -13.48 -8.33 -0.21
N ASN A 125 -14.23 -7.81 0.76
CA ASN A 125 -13.77 -7.71 2.14
C ASN A 125 -13.43 -9.09 2.73
N ASP A 126 -14.23 -10.11 2.42
CA ASP A 126 -14.03 -11.49 2.86
C ASP A 126 -12.75 -12.10 2.27
N GLU A 127 -12.42 -11.81 1.00
CA GLU A 127 -11.16 -12.25 0.39
C GLU A 127 -9.94 -11.54 0.99
N ILE A 128 -10.04 -10.24 1.31
CA ILE A 128 -8.99 -9.53 2.07
C ILE A 128 -8.79 -10.18 3.44
N ALA A 129 -9.87 -10.45 4.17
CA ALA A 129 -9.79 -11.12 5.47
C ALA A 129 -9.15 -12.52 5.36
N LYS A 130 -9.48 -13.26 4.28
CA LYS A 130 -8.86 -14.56 3.99
C LYS A 130 -7.36 -14.44 3.68
N LEU A 131 -6.92 -13.44 2.92
CA LEU A 131 -5.49 -13.19 2.67
C LEU A 131 -4.76 -12.86 3.98
N VAL A 132 -5.33 -11.98 4.82
CA VAL A 132 -4.77 -11.66 6.15
C VAL A 132 -4.64 -12.91 7.01
N SER A 133 -5.64 -13.80 7.01
CA SER A 133 -5.62 -15.01 7.84
C SER A 133 -4.49 -16.00 7.50
N GLN A 134 -3.94 -15.92 6.28
CA GLN A 134 -2.81 -16.76 5.86
C GLN A 134 -1.47 -16.26 6.43
N TYR A 135 -1.33 -14.95 6.63
CA TYR A 135 -0.12 -14.30 7.17
C TYR A 135 -0.46 -13.21 8.20
N PRO A 136 -1.10 -13.56 9.33
CA PRO A 136 -1.67 -12.58 10.27
C PRO A 136 -0.63 -11.70 10.96
N ASP A 137 0.62 -12.16 11.06
CA ASP A 137 1.73 -11.39 11.64
C ASP A 137 2.39 -10.44 10.62
N ARG A 138 2.07 -10.59 9.33
CA ARG A 138 2.66 -9.82 8.22
C ARG A 138 1.66 -8.89 7.53
N LEU A 139 0.37 -9.24 7.54
CA LEU A 139 -0.64 -8.52 6.78
C LEU A 139 -1.68 -7.88 7.69
N ILE A 140 -2.06 -6.64 7.35
CA ILE A 140 -3.10 -5.89 8.04
C ILE A 140 -4.18 -5.53 7.03
N GLY A 141 -5.37 -6.09 7.15
CA GLY A 141 -6.45 -5.86 6.19
C GLY A 141 -7.28 -4.62 6.51
N TYR A 142 -7.63 -3.87 5.46
CA TYR A 142 -8.59 -2.76 5.50
C TYR A 142 -9.77 -3.09 4.60
N GLY A 143 -10.98 -2.86 5.12
CA GLY A 143 -12.22 -3.05 4.38
C GLY A 143 -12.54 -1.87 3.48
N SER A 144 -13.50 -2.06 2.59
CA SER A 144 -14.04 -1.00 1.74
C SER A 144 -15.53 -1.22 1.52
N VAL A 145 -16.28 -0.13 1.40
CA VAL A 145 -17.70 -0.18 1.06
C VAL A 145 -18.03 1.00 0.15
N ASP A 146 -18.85 0.77 -0.87
CA ASP A 146 -19.35 1.87 -1.70
C ASP A 146 -20.36 2.67 -0.86
N PRO A 147 -20.14 3.99 -0.63
CA PRO A 147 -20.97 4.78 0.29
C PRO A 147 -22.40 4.99 -0.20
N ARG A 148 -22.70 4.61 -1.45
CA ARG A 148 -24.05 4.68 -2.03
C ARG A 148 -24.86 3.41 -1.78
N ARG A 149 -24.30 2.44 -1.06
CA ARG A 149 -25.03 1.24 -0.65
C ARG A 149 -25.95 1.58 0.52
N GLU A 150 -27.12 0.95 0.54
CA GLU A 150 -28.08 1.09 1.64
C GLU A 150 -27.53 0.47 2.93
N ASP A 151 -26.71 -0.58 2.81
CA ASP A 151 -26.08 -1.32 3.91
C ASP A 151 -24.64 -0.85 4.20
N ALA A 152 -24.26 0.37 3.81
CA ALA A 152 -22.86 0.81 3.88
C ALA A 152 -22.33 0.87 5.33
N VAL A 153 -23.19 1.27 6.27
CA VAL A 153 -22.84 1.36 7.70
C VAL A 153 -22.73 -0.02 8.32
N GLU A 154 -23.65 -0.92 7.99
CA GLU A 154 -23.68 -2.31 8.42
C GLU A 154 -22.47 -3.08 7.91
N GLU A 155 -22.12 -2.91 6.63
CA GLU A 155 -20.93 -3.54 6.05
C GLU A 155 -19.64 -2.99 6.65
N THR A 156 -19.58 -1.69 6.96
CA THR A 156 -18.46 -1.11 7.71
C THR A 156 -18.32 -1.78 9.08
N GLU A 157 -19.43 -1.94 9.80
CA GLU A 157 -19.42 -2.63 11.10
C GLU A 157 -19.01 -4.10 10.97
N ARG A 158 -19.51 -4.81 9.94
CA ARG A 158 -19.15 -6.21 9.64
C ARG A 158 -17.65 -6.36 9.37
N CYS A 159 -17.07 -5.47 8.55
CA CYS A 159 -15.64 -5.47 8.26
C CYS A 159 -14.78 -5.44 9.52
N ILE A 160 -15.16 -4.61 10.49
CA ILE A 160 -14.38 -4.42 11.71
C ILE A 160 -14.70 -5.50 12.75
N LYS A 161 -15.98 -5.77 13.04
CA LYS A 161 -16.41 -6.64 14.13
C LYS A 161 -16.35 -8.11 13.77
N GLU A 162 -16.70 -8.48 12.55
CA GLU A 162 -16.77 -9.89 12.13
C GLU A 162 -15.50 -10.31 11.40
N LEU A 163 -15.10 -9.56 10.37
CA LEU A 163 -13.92 -9.87 9.55
C LEU A 163 -12.59 -9.47 10.20
N LYS A 164 -12.64 -8.75 11.33
CA LYS A 164 -11.47 -8.30 12.12
C LYS A 164 -10.49 -7.41 11.33
N LEU A 165 -10.95 -6.77 10.26
CA LEU A 165 -10.19 -5.77 9.52
C LEU A 165 -9.91 -4.57 10.42
N LYS A 166 -8.81 -3.86 10.17
CA LYS A 166 -8.26 -2.84 11.08
C LYS A 166 -8.64 -1.41 10.73
N GLY A 167 -9.37 -1.20 9.64
CA GLY A 167 -9.85 0.11 9.22
C GLY A 167 -10.58 0.02 7.89
N MET A 168 -10.98 1.19 7.39
CA MET A 168 -11.69 1.32 6.11
C MET A 168 -10.86 2.11 5.10
N LYS A 169 -10.96 1.76 3.82
CA LYS A 169 -10.30 2.43 2.70
C LYS A 169 -11.31 2.86 1.65
N PHE A 170 -11.23 4.13 1.23
CA PHE A 170 -12.10 4.69 0.20
C PHE A 170 -11.32 5.29 -0.97
N HIS A 171 -11.97 5.36 -2.13
CA HIS A 171 -11.50 6.09 -3.30
C HIS A 171 -12.66 6.94 -3.84
N PRO A 172 -12.89 8.16 -3.32
CA PRO A 172 -14.03 9.00 -3.68
C PRO A 172 -14.18 9.22 -5.20
N GLY A 173 -13.06 9.35 -5.91
CA GLY A 173 -13.05 9.49 -7.38
C GLY A 173 -13.58 8.26 -8.15
N ALA A 174 -13.49 7.05 -7.59
CA ALA A 174 -13.94 5.82 -8.23
C ALA A 174 -15.45 5.61 -8.08
N VAL A 175 -16.04 6.20 -7.03
CA VAL A 175 -17.49 6.23 -6.79
C VAL A 175 -18.15 7.55 -7.21
N SER A 176 -17.37 8.53 -7.67
CA SER A 176 -17.82 9.86 -8.10
C SER A 176 -18.61 10.63 -7.05
N THR A 177 -18.23 10.48 -5.79
CA THR A 177 -18.85 11.14 -4.63
C THR A 177 -17.78 11.94 -3.90
N TYR A 178 -18.12 13.09 -3.32
CA TYR A 178 -17.18 13.84 -2.50
C TYR A 178 -17.03 13.21 -1.12
N PRO A 179 -15.83 13.21 -0.51
CA PRO A 179 -15.61 12.64 0.81
C PRO A 179 -16.37 13.40 1.91
N ASN A 180 -16.71 14.68 1.69
CA ASN A 180 -17.52 15.47 2.60
C ASN A 180 -19.03 15.37 2.35
N ASP A 181 -19.50 14.38 1.59
CA ASP A 181 -20.94 14.20 1.40
C ASP A 181 -21.61 13.74 2.70
N GLU A 182 -22.38 14.65 3.31
CA GLU A 182 -23.06 14.43 4.60
C GLU A 182 -24.03 13.25 4.60
N LYS A 183 -24.57 12.86 3.44
CA LYS A 183 -25.55 11.75 3.38
C LYS A 183 -24.89 10.42 3.14
N LEU A 184 -23.82 10.40 2.35
CA LEU A 184 -23.19 9.17 1.88
C LEU A 184 -21.99 8.77 2.74
N PHE A 185 -21.11 9.71 3.08
CA PHE A 185 -19.86 9.40 3.79
C PHE A 185 -19.95 9.62 5.31
N TYR A 186 -20.70 10.61 5.78
CA TYR A 186 -20.72 10.94 7.21
C TYR A 186 -21.24 9.79 8.08
N PRO A 187 -22.32 9.06 7.73
CA PRO A 187 -22.75 7.91 8.53
C PRO A 187 -21.67 6.82 8.67
N ILE A 188 -20.83 6.66 7.65
CA ILE A 188 -19.70 5.73 7.68
C ILE A 188 -18.59 6.25 8.59
N TYR A 189 -18.31 7.56 8.55
CA TYR A 189 -17.32 8.19 9.42
C TYR A 189 -17.74 8.16 10.90
N GLU A 190 -19.01 8.43 11.19
CA GLU A 190 -19.60 8.27 12.53
C GLU A 190 -19.38 6.85 13.04
N LYS A 191 -19.67 5.85 12.22
CA LYS A 191 -19.43 4.44 12.56
C LYS A 191 -17.94 4.14 12.77
N CYS A 192 -17.04 4.69 11.96
CA CYS A 192 -15.59 4.53 12.15
C CYS A 192 -15.10 5.17 13.45
N VAL A 193 -15.66 6.33 13.83
CA VAL A 193 -15.39 6.99 15.12
C VAL A 193 -15.90 6.13 16.28
N GLU A 194 -17.14 5.63 16.22
CA GLU A 194 -17.72 4.74 17.22
C GLU A 194 -16.85 3.50 17.45
N LEU A 195 -16.36 2.90 16.35
CA LEU A 195 -15.51 1.70 16.39
C LEU A 195 -14.03 2.01 16.66
N ASN A 196 -13.66 3.30 16.74
CA ASN A 196 -12.30 3.78 16.97
C ASN A 196 -11.25 3.27 15.94
N VAL A 197 -11.68 3.12 14.68
CA VAL A 197 -10.83 2.63 13.57
C VAL A 197 -10.44 3.75 12.60
N PRO A 198 -9.25 3.66 11.98
CA PRO A 198 -8.81 4.61 10.97
C PRO A 198 -9.52 4.47 9.63
N VAL A 199 -9.59 5.60 8.93
CA VAL A 199 -10.05 5.69 7.54
C VAL A 199 -8.89 6.13 6.66
N GLN A 200 -8.54 5.31 5.67
CA GLN A 200 -7.68 5.71 4.56
C GLN A 200 -8.53 6.22 3.41
N SER A 201 -8.14 7.34 2.81
CA SER A 201 -8.82 7.84 1.63
C SER A 201 -7.84 8.29 0.56
N HIS A 202 -8.17 7.94 -0.68
CA HIS A 202 -7.43 8.42 -1.85
C HIS A 202 -7.52 9.95 -1.92
N CYS A 203 -6.39 10.63 -2.02
CA CYS A 203 -6.32 12.08 -2.05
C CYS A 203 -5.33 12.57 -3.12
N GLY A 204 -5.72 13.59 -3.88
CA GLY A 204 -4.96 14.16 -4.98
C GLY A 204 -5.28 13.54 -6.35
N THR A 205 -4.30 13.58 -7.26
CA THR A 205 -4.39 12.93 -8.57
C THR A 205 -4.46 11.40 -8.47
N THR A 206 -4.85 10.77 -9.58
CA THR A 206 -4.90 9.32 -9.71
C THR A 206 -4.56 8.91 -11.13
N GLY A 207 -3.85 7.81 -11.27
CA GLY A 207 -3.66 7.11 -12.55
C GLY A 207 -4.91 6.40 -13.11
N MET A 208 -5.99 6.36 -12.33
CA MET A 208 -7.26 5.76 -12.74
C MET A 208 -8.00 6.63 -13.76
N TYR A 209 -8.18 6.12 -14.98
CA TYR A 209 -8.90 6.81 -16.06
C TYR A 209 -10.40 6.99 -15.72
N PHE A 210 -11.08 7.94 -16.34
CA PHE A 210 -12.53 8.18 -16.11
C PHE A 210 -12.92 8.63 -14.69
N THR A 211 -11.95 8.80 -13.79
CA THR A 211 -12.17 9.45 -12.50
C THR A 211 -11.97 10.95 -12.62
N LYS A 212 -12.60 11.72 -11.74
CA LYS A 212 -12.43 13.19 -11.68
C LYS A 212 -11.70 13.55 -10.40
N ILE A 213 -10.56 14.23 -10.52
CA ILE A 213 -9.71 14.69 -9.42
C ILE A 213 -10.48 15.55 -8.41
N LYS A 214 -11.53 16.27 -8.87
CA LYS A 214 -12.36 17.10 -7.99
C LYS A 214 -12.90 16.33 -6.78
N TYR A 215 -13.19 15.04 -6.90
CA TYR A 215 -13.71 14.25 -5.78
C TYR A 215 -12.65 13.89 -4.74
N MET A 216 -11.37 14.13 -5.02
CA MET A 216 -10.24 13.73 -4.17
C MET A 216 -9.35 14.92 -3.85
N THR A 217 -9.82 16.15 -4.11
CA THR A 217 -9.03 17.35 -3.81
C THR A 217 -8.93 17.51 -2.29
N PRO A 218 -7.73 17.79 -1.73
CA PRO A 218 -7.53 17.87 -0.28
C PRO A 218 -8.50 18.80 0.47
N ILE A 219 -8.96 19.87 -0.17
CA ILE A 219 -9.87 20.85 0.43
C ILE A 219 -11.17 20.24 0.97
N TYR A 220 -11.68 19.16 0.36
CA TYR A 220 -12.91 18.52 0.84
C TYR A 220 -12.68 17.70 2.12
N TYR A 221 -11.44 17.35 2.45
CA TYR A 221 -11.15 16.69 3.72
C TYR A 221 -10.98 17.67 4.88
N ASP A 222 -10.90 18.98 4.61
CA ASP A 222 -10.92 20.02 5.64
C ASP A 222 -12.25 19.98 6.41
N ASP A 223 -13.37 19.99 5.69
CA ASP A 223 -14.72 19.83 6.27
C ASP A 223 -14.80 18.56 7.15
N VAL A 224 -14.34 17.42 6.61
CA VAL A 224 -14.34 16.14 7.35
C VAL A 224 -13.49 16.20 8.62
N ALA A 225 -12.31 16.83 8.56
CA ALA A 225 -11.43 16.94 9.72
C ALA A 225 -11.99 17.88 10.80
N VAL A 226 -12.73 18.93 10.41
CA VAL A 226 -13.42 19.85 11.32
C VAL A 226 -14.63 19.16 11.97
N ASP A 227 -15.43 18.45 11.19
CA ASP A 227 -16.68 17.83 11.67
C ASP A 227 -16.43 16.54 12.46
N PHE A 228 -15.35 15.81 12.16
CA PHE A 228 -14.95 14.58 12.85
C PHE A 228 -13.55 14.69 13.47
N PRO A 229 -13.34 15.55 14.50
CA PRO A 229 -12.01 15.83 15.04
C PRO A 229 -11.32 14.64 15.70
N THR A 230 -12.07 13.57 16.03
CA THR A 230 -11.53 12.33 16.58
C THR A 230 -11.36 11.21 15.55
N LEU A 231 -11.76 11.43 14.29
CA LEU A 231 -11.56 10.46 13.22
C LEU A 231 -10.07 10.37 12.87
N LYS A 232 -9.52 9.17 12.90
CA LYS A 232 -8.14 8.91 12.46
C LYS A 232 -8.12 8.84 10.93
N LEU A 233 -8.07 10.01 10.31
CA LEU A 233 -8.05 10.14 8.85
C LEU A 233 -6.62 10.08 8.30
N VAL A 234 -6.40 9.20 7.32
CA VAL A 234 -5.12 9.03 6.61
C VAL A 234 -5.33 9.37 5.14
N LEU A 235 -4.78 10.50 4.70
CA LEU A 235 -4.83 10.92 3.31
C LEU A 235 -3.65 10.32 2.53
N LEU A 236 -3.98 9.45 1.58
CA LEU A 236 -2.98 8.77 0.76
C LEU A 236 -2.34 9.73 -0.24
N HIS A 237 -1.17 9.33 -0.76
CA HIS A 237 -0.45 10.04 -1.83
C HIS A 237 -0.11 11.51 -1.51
N PHE A 238 0.15 11.81 -0.23
CA PHE A 238 0.51 13.15 0.26
C PHE A 238 -0.47 14.26 -0.13
N GLY A 239 -1.71 13.90 -0.47
CA GLY A 239 -2.72 14.82 -0.98
C GLY A 239 -2.42 15.41 -2.38
N VAL A 240 -1.32 15.03 -3.02
CA VAL A 240 -0.93 15.50 -4.37
C VAL A 240 -1.24 14.47 -5.45
N GLY A 241 -1.36 13.19 -5.08
CA GLY A 241 -1.86 12.12 -5.92
C GLY A 241 -0.85 11.03 -6.25
N GLY A 242 -1.39 9.92 -6.77
CA GLY A 242 -0.70 8.65 -7.01
C GLY A 242 -0.74 8.23 -8.46
#